data_AF-Q5C763-F1
#
_entry.id   AF-Q5C763-F1
#
_cell.length_a   1.000
_cell.length_b   1.000
_cell.length_c   1.000
_cell.angle_alpha   90.00
_cell.angle_beta   90.00
_cell.angle_gamma   90.00
#
_symmetry.space_group_name_H-M   'P 1'
#
loop_
_entity.id
_entity.type
_entity.pdbx_description
1 polymer ?
#
loop_
_entity_poly.entity_id
_entity_poly.type
_entity_poly.pdbx_seq_one_letter_code
_entity_poly.pdbx_strand_id
1 'polypeptide(L)'
;LTGIYCVHYRGKPTWLVRIRNPWGGIHEWKGAWCDGAPEWLEISKQERKDIQLKFAGDGEFWMSFEDFVVNFSVIEVCHLALESLDIEHTIRGKRRLNEVIFRGQWKIGVNAGGSDHNTTTYWTNPQFRITVKESDLDDNKCFLIVGVMQKGSRMMYGSNFRTIGFMIYEIPDDQTTLVSGAQMLNKTPIATS
;
A
#
# COMPACT_ATOMS: atom_id res chain seq x y z
N LEU A 1 -3.43 2.63 12.68
CA LEU A 1 -2.99 1.24 12.93
C LEU A 1 -1.66 1.27 13.66
N THR A 2 -1.57 0.65 14.84
CA THR A 2 -0.35 0.64 15.68
C THR A 2 0.17 -0.78 15.95
N GLY A 3 -0.52 -1.81 15.46
CA GLY A 3 -0.09 -3.21 15.59
C GLY A 3 -1.03 -4.17 14.87
N ILE A 4 -0.51 -5.32 14.47
CA ILE A 4 -1.27 -6.46 13.93
C ILE A 4 -0.62 -7.72 14.49
N TYR A 5 -1.42 -8.60 15.10
CA TYR A 5 -0.91 -9.81 15.76
C TYR A 5 -1.89 -10.96 15.59
N CYS A 6 -1.37 -12.18 15.51
CA CYS A 6 -2.18 -13.40 15.54
C CYS A 6 -2.12 -14.02 16.93
N VAL A 7 -3.28 -14.37 17.49
CA VAL A 7 -3.40 -15.09 18.77
C VAL A 7 -4.18 -16.39 18.57
N HIS A 8 -4.05 -17.35 19.47
CA HIS A 8 -4.81 -18.59 19.46
C HIS A 8 -6.00 -18.47 20.41
N TYR A 9 -7.15 -18.08 19.86
CA TYR A 9 -8.40 -17.98 20.60
C TYR A 9 -9.26 -19.22 20.35
N ARG A 10 -9.62 -19.95 21.41
CA ARG A 10 -10.41 -21.20 21.34
C ARG A 10 -9.86 -22.23 20.34
N GLY A 11 -8.53 -22.37 20.32
CA GLY A 11 -7.82 -23.32 19.45
C GLY A 11 -7.76 -22.89 17.98
N LYS A 12 -8.16 -21.66 17.64
CA LYS A 12 -8.10 -21.12 16.28
C LYS A 12 -7.18 -19.91 16.21
N PRO A 13 -6.38 -19.76 15.14
CA PRO A 13 -5.68 -18.51 14.88
C PRO A 13 -6.70 -17.40 14.64
N THR A 14 -6.54 -16.28 15.35
CA THR A 14 -7.39 -15.08 15.25
C THR A 14 -6.50 -13.86 15.09
N TRP A 15 -6.72 -13.10 14.02
CA TRP A 15 -5.97 -11.88 13.73
C TRP A 15 -6.59 -10.70 14.47
N LEU A 16 -5.78 -10.01 15.26
CA LEU A 16 -6.15 -8.82 15.99
C LEU A 16 -5.42 -7.61 15.42
N VAL A 17 -6.13 -6.49 15.41
CA VAL A 17 -5.65 -5.22 14.91
C VAL A 17 -5.64 -4.22 16.07
N ARG A 18 -4.50 -3.56 16.28
CA ARG A 18 -4.38 -2.48 17.27
C ARG A 18 -4.50 -1.12 16.59
N ILE A 19 -5.41 -0.30 17.11
CA ILE A 19 -5.81 0.97 16.52
C ILE A 19 -5.73 2.02 17.60
N ARG A 20 -5.28 3.23 17.24
CA ARG A 20 -5.24 4.37 18.14
C ARG A 20 -6.11 5.48 17.59
N ASN A 21 -7.07 5.93 18.40
CA ASN A 21 -7.82 7.15 18.17
C ASN A 21 -6.91 8.37 18.46
N PRO A 22 -6.60 9.23 17.48
CA PRO A 22 -5.70 10.37 17.69
C PRO A 22 -6.22 11.42 18.67
N TRP A 23 -7.55 11.51 18.87
CA TRP A 23 -8.14 12.40 19.87
C TRP A 23 -7.92 11.92 21.31
N GLY A 24 -7.52 10.65 21.49
CA GLY A 24 -7.35 10.02 22.79
C GLY A 24 -8.64 9.90 23.58
N GLY A 25 -8.50 9.56 24.87
CA GLY A 25 -9.59 9.50 25.84
C GLY A 25 -10.48 8.26 25.73
N ILE A 26 -11.66 8.33 26.36
CA ILE A 26 -12.56 7.18 26.64
C ILE A 26 -13.35 6.63 25.43
N HIS A 27 -13.12 7.14 24.23
CA HIS A 27 -13.85 6.71 23.02
C HIS A 27 -13.10 5.59 22.31
N GLU A 28 -13.02 4.45 23.00
CA GLU A 28 -12.40 3.22 22.53
C GLU A 28 -13.46 2.23 22.01
N TRP A 29 -12.99 1.22 21.28
CA TRP A 29 -13.82 0.11 20.83
C TRP A 29 -14.52 -0.57 22.01
N LYS A 30 -15.79 -0.95 21.83
CA LYS A 30 -16.62 -1.57 22.88
C LYS A 30 -17.08 -3.00 22.54
N GLY A 31 -16.65 -3.53 21.39
CA GLY A 31 -16.97 -4.90 20.98
C GLY A 31 -15.94 -5.91 21.50
N ALA A 32 -15.87 -7.07 20.84
CA ALA A 32 -14.91 -8.11 21.19
C ALA A 32 -13.47 -7.58 21.17
N TRP A 33 -12.65 -8.06 22.11
CA TRP A 33 -11.25 -7.62 22.28
C TRP A 33 -11.05 -6.17 22.72
N CYS A 34 -12.10 -5.47 23.18
CA CYS A 34 -11.92 -4.19 23.84
C CYS A 34 -11.13 -4.29 25.16
N ASP A 35 -10.83 -3.15 25.76
CA ASP A 35 -10.14 -3.10 27.05
C ASP A 35 -10.96 -3.82 28.14
N GLY A 36 -10.34 -4.81 28.80
CA GLY A 36 -10.99 -5.63 29.82
C GLY A 36 -11.96 -6.70 29.30
N ALA A 37 -12.05 -6.91 27.98
CA ALA A 37 -12.94 -7.91 27.39
C ALA A 37 -12.61 -9.35 27.84
N PRO A 38 -13.61 -10.23 28.01
CA PRO A 38 -13.41 -11.59 28.52
C PRO A 38 -12.58 -12.48 27.57
N GLU A 39 -12.54 -12.19 26.27
CA GLU A 39 -11.75 -12.92 25.28
C GLU A 39 -10.27 -12.94 25.64
N TRP A 40 -9.77 -11.88 26.29
CA TRP A 40 -8.40 -11.84 26.79
C TRP A 40 -8.12 -12.98 27.76
N LEU A 41 -9.09 -13.41 28.57
CA LEU A 41 -8.92 -14.51 29.53
C LEU A 41 -8.70 -15.86 28.84
N GLU A 42 -9.13 -16.01 27.60
CA GLU A 42 -9.10 -17.26 26.83
C GLU A 42 -7.84 -17.43 25.97
N ILE A 43 -6.94 -16.45 25.95
CA ILE A 43 -5.61 -16.57 25.34
C ILE A 43 -4.52 -16.73 26.41
N SER A 44 -3.38 -17.30 26.02
CA SER A 44 -2.29 -17.59 26.97
C SER A 44 -1.70 -16.31 27.57
N LYS A 45 -1.15 -16.43 28.79
CA LYS A 45 -0.41 -15.31 29.43
C LYS A 45 0.79 -14.86 28.60
N GLN A 46 1.38 -15.77 27.81
CA GLN A 46 2.51 -15.45 26.94
C GLN A 46 2.05 -14.58 25.78
N GLU A 47 0.96 -14.95 25.09
CA GLU A 47 0.41 -14.15 23.99
C GLU A 47 0.03 -12.73 24.44
N ARG A 48 -0.56 -12.59 25.64
CA ARG A 48 -0.86 -11.26 26.22
C ARG A 48 0.39 -10.41 26.43
N LYS A 49 1.51 -11.04 26.82
CA LYS A 49 2.80 -10.34 26.96
C LYS A 49 3.38 -9.98 25.60
N ASP A 50 3.30 -10.89 24.63
CA ASP A 50 3.86 -10.71 23.29
C ASP A 50 3.20 -9.56 22.54
N ILE A 51 1.88 -9.42 22.68
CA ILE A 51 1.13 -8.28 22.12
C ILE A 51 1.27 -6.99 22.95
N GLN A 52 1.97 -7.05 24.09
CA GLN A 52 2.13 -5.95 25.03
C GLN A 52 0.77 -5.38 25.47
N LEU A 53 -0.15 -6.26 25.86
CA LEU A 53 -1.51 -5.88 26.24
C LEU A 53 -1.49 -4.88 27.40
N LYS A 54 -2.12 -3.72 27.19
CA LYS A 54 -2.26 -2.64 28.17
C LYS A 54 -3.70 -2.16 28.14
N PHE A 55 -4.23 -1.84 29.32
CA PHE A 55 -5.53 -1.18 29.47
C PHE A 55 -5.24 0.20 30.06
N ALA A 56 -5.12 1.20 29.21
CA ALA A 56 -4.55 2.50 29.58
C ALA A 56 -5.53 3.67 29.39
N GLY A 57 -6.69 3.44 28.74
CA GLY A 57 -7.66 4.51 28.45
C GLY A 57 -7.06 5.67 27.64
N ASP A 58 -6.05 5.38 26.81
CA ASP A 58 -5.27 6.36 26.05
C ASP A 58 -5.75 6.50 24.60
N GLY A 59 -6.88 5.87 24.28
CA GLY A 59 -7.47 5.81 22.95
C GLY A 59 -6.87 4.70 22.07
N GLU A 60 -5.93 3.89 22.57
CA GLU A 60 -5.47 2.68 21.89
C GLU A 60 -6.30 1.46 22.30
N PHE A 61 -6.82 0.74 21.31
CA PHE A 61 -7.66 -0.43 21.53
C PHE A 61 -7.35 -1.54 20.52
N TRP A 62 -7.76 -2.75 20.87
CA TRP A 62 -7.74 -3.90 19.98
C TRP A 62 -9.14 -4.21 19.47
N MET A 63 -9.19 -4.81 18.28
CA MET A 63 -10.39 -5.43 17.72
C MET A 63 -9.98 -6.61 16.84
N SER A 64 -10.95 -7.46 16.49
CA SER A 64 -10.71 -8.51 15.50
C SER A 64 -10.47 -7.90 14.11
N PHE A 65 -9.71 -8.59 13.26
CA PHE A 65 -9.53 -8.15 11.87
C PHE A 65 -10.88 -8.13 11.12
N GLU A 66 -11.77 -9.06 11.46
CA GLU A 66 -13.13 -9.13 10.93
C GLU A 66 -13.93 -7.87 11.28
N ASP A 67 -13.92 -7.44 12.55
CA ASP A 67 -14.57 -6.19 12.95
C ASP A 67 -13.90 -4.99 12.29
N PHE A 68 -12.57 -4.99 12.15
CA PHE A 68 -11.85 -3.93 11.47
C PHE A 68 -12.35 -3.74 10.01
N VAL A 69 -12.51 -4.84 9.27
CA VAL A 69 -13.03 -4.80 7.88
C VAL A 69 -14.48 -4.28 7.82
N VAL A 70 -15.30 -4.59 8.83
CA VAL A 70 -16.69 -4.11 8.91
C VAL A 70 -16.77 -2.62 9.25
N ASN A 71 -15.88 -2.13 10.12
CA ASN A 71 -15.97 -0.79 10.68
C ASN A 71 -15.12 0.26 9.95
N PHE A 72 -14.12 -0.15 9.17
CA PHE A 72 -13.21 0.76 8.46
C PHE A 72 -13.26 0.53 6.95
N SER A 73 -13.49 1.60 6.18
CA SER A 73 -13.61 1.53 4.72
C SER A 73 -12.33 1.90 3.96
N VAL A 74 -11.40 2.59 4.62
CA VAL A 74 -10.19 3.14 3.98
C VAL A 74 -8.98 2.89 4.86
N ILE A 75 -7.90 2.43 4.24
CA ILE A 75 -6.58 2.31 4.86
C ILE A 75 -5.60 3.09 4.00
N GLU A 76 -4.91 4.04 4.62
CA GLU A 76 -3.81 4.75 4.00
C GLU A 76 -2.48 4.22 4.54
N VAL A 77 -1.66 3.68 3.65
CA VAL A 77 -0.32 3.19 3.98
C VAL A 77 0.69 4.11 3.30
N CYS A 78 1.47 4.83 4.10
CA CYS A 78 2.58 5.62 3.61
C CYS A 78 3.87 4.81 3.76
N HIS A 79 4.50 4.48 2.64
CA HIS A 79 5.85 3.93 2.66
C HIS A 79 6.84 5.09 2.83
N LEU A 80 7.65 5.04 3.89
CA LEU A 80 8.73 6.00 4.08
C LEU A 80 9.84 5.66 3.09
N ALA A 81 10.07 6.57 2.14
CA ALA A 81 11.04 6.42 1.05
C ALA A 81 12.50 6.33 1.54
N LEU A 82 13.38 6.02 0.58
CA LEU A 82 14.84 5.90 0.71
C LEU A 82 15.55 6.95 1.58
N GLU A 83 15.03 8.18 1.65
CA GLU A 83 15.66 9.31 2.38
C GLU A 83 15.48 9.23 3.90
N SER A 84 14.58 8.37 4.40
CA SER A 84 14.29 8.28 5.83
C SER A 84 15.04 7.15 6.55
N LEU A 85 15.79 6.30 5.83
CA LEU A 85 16.50 5.15 6.38
C LEU A 85 17.90 5.03 5.78
N ASP A 86 18.94 5.00 6.62
CA ASP A 86 20.29 4.65 6.19
C ASP A 86 20.29 3.27 5.52
N ILE A 87 21.14 3.10 4.49
CA ILE A 87 21.16 1.92 3.60
C ILE A 87 21.33 0.60 4.38
N GLU A 88 22.01 0.65 5.54
CA GLU A 88 22.27 -0.50 6.41
C GLU A 88 21.22 -0.67 7.53
N HIS A 89 20.29 0.27 7.68
CA HIS A 89 19.36 0.29 8.80
C HIS A 89 18.17 -0.63 8.55
N THR A 90 18.03 -1.64 9.40
CA THR A 90 16.89 -2.56 9.41
C THR A 90 15.90 -2.10 10.48
N ILE A 91 14.66 -1.77 10.11
CA ILE A 91 13.60 -1.48 11.10
C ILE A 91 12.83 -2.75 11.40
N ARG A 92 13.00 -3.30 12.61
CA ARG A 92 12.26 -4.49 13.09
C ARG A 92 12.36 -5.68 12.12
N GLY A 93 13.55 -5.95 11.59
CA GLY A 93 13.80 -7.01 10.61
C GLY A 93 13.41 -6.66 9.16
N LYS A 94 12.83 -5.47 8.90
CA LYS A 94 12.43 -5.05 7.55
C LYS A 94 13.56 -4.27 6.88
N ARG A 95 13.94 -4.74 5.69
CA ARG A 95 14.91 -4.09 4.79
C ARG A 95 14.26 -2.95 4.01
N ARG A 96 15.09 -2.01 3.59
CA ARG A 96 14.74 -0.94 2.64
C ARG A 96 14.37 -1.57 1.28
N LEU A 97 13.31 -1.08 0.64
CA LEU A 97 12.95 -1.49 -0.72
C LEU A 97 13.87 -0.81 -1.73
N ASN A 98 14.15 -1.50 -2.85
CA ASN A 98 14.79 -0.87 -4.00
C ASN A 98 13.77 0.07 -4.66
N GLU A 99 14.08 1.36 -4.75
CA GLU A 99 13.19 2.39 -5.31
C GLU A 99 13.89 3.14 -6.45
N VAL A 100 13.11 3.52 -7.45
CA VAL A 100 13.52 4.40 -8.55
C VAL A 100 12.45 5.45 -8.75
N ILE A 101 12.85 6.73 -8.82
CA ILE A 101 11.93 7.86 -8.97
C ILE A 101 12.14 8.52 -10.32
N PHE A 102 11.10 8.54 -11.13
CA PHE A 102 11.07 9.29 -12.39
C PHE A 102 10.30 10.59 -12.23
N ARG A 103 10.84 11.68 -12.79
CA ARG A 103 10.18 13.00 -12.82
C ARG A 103 9.95 13.39 -14.27
N GLY A 104 8.73 13.81 -14.59
CA GLY A 104 8.33 14.19 -15.94
C GLY A 104 7.10 15.08 -15.94
N GLN A 105 6.58 15.33 -17.14
CA GLN A 105 5.38 16.13 -17.35
C GLN A 105 4.60 15.64 -18.58
N TRP A 106 3.30 15.87 -18.56
CA TRP A 106 2.43 15.74 -19.72
C TRP A 106 2.23 17.11 -20.37
N LYS A 107 2.65 17.25 -21.63
CA LYS A 107 2.54 18.46 -22.43
C LYS A 107 1.58 18.22 -23.59
N ILE A 108 0.59 19.12 -23.71
CA ILE A 108 -0.43 19.10 -24.75
C ILE A 108 0.23 19.08 -26.14
N GLY A 109 -0.26 18.22 -27.02
CA GLY A 109 0.25 18.07 -28.39
C GLY A 109 1.61 17.38 -28.50
N VAL A 110 2.20 16.92 -27.38
CA VAL A 110 3.50 16.23 -27.36
C VAL A 110 3.35 14.82 -26.82
N ASN A 111 3.06 14.68 -25.53
CA ASN A 111 3.02 13.40 -24.83
C ASN A 111 1.82 13.28 -23.87
N ALA A 112 0.88 14.24 -23.91
CA ALA A 112 -0.38 14.17 -23.17
C ALA A 112 -1.40 13.29 -23.90
N GLY A 113 -1.16 11.97 -23.90
CA GLY A 113 -1.89 11.00 -24.73
C GLY A 113 -3.31 10.67 -24.28
N GLY A 114 -3.67 11.00 -23.03
CA GLY A 114 -4.95 10.59 -22.42
C GLY A 114 -4.88 9.19 -21.81
N SER A 115 -6.04 8.61 -21.50
CA SER A 115 -6.17 7.23 -21.02
C SER A 115 -6.23 6.23 -22.18
N ASP A 116 -6.26 4.93 -21.86
CA ASP A 116 -6.38 3.80 -22.78
C ASP A 116 -7.62 3.86 -23.68
N HIS A 117 -8.69 4.53 -23.23
CA HIS A 117 -9.86 4.81 -24.06
C HIS A 117 -9.54 5.69 -25.29
N ASN A 118 -8.40 6.38 -25.31
CA ASN A 118 -7.93 7.16 -26.45
C ASN A 118 -6.86 6.40 -27.23
N THR A 119 -7.28 5.46 -28.07
CA THR A 119 -6.40 4.59 -28.87
C THR A 119 -5.49 5.35 -29.84
N THR A 120 -5.83 6.58 -30.23
CA THR A 120 -5.06 7.38 -31.18
C THR A 120 -3.79 7.96 -30.56
N THR A 121 -3.88 8.46 -29.33
CA THR A 121 -2.77 9.21 -28.71
C THR A 121 -2.23 8.57 -27.42
N TYR A 122 -2.88 7.55 -26.86
CA TYR A 122 -2.47 6.93 -25.60
C TYR A 122 -0.99 6.51 -25.58
N TRP A 123 -0.49 5.93 -26.67
CA TRP A 123 0.89 5.46 -26.82
C TRP A 123 1.95 6.58 -26.73
N THR A 124 1.55 7.85 -26.87
CA THR A 124 2.44 9.01 -26.75
C THR A 124 2.77 9.39 -25.31
N ASN A 125 2.04 8.84 -24.33
CA ASN A 125 2.38 9.01 -22.91
C ASN A 125 3.79 8.50 -22.62
N PRO A 126 4.51 9.07 -21.62
CA PRO A 126 5.80 8.56 -21.19
C PRO A 126 5.73 7.08 -20.81
N GLN A 127 6.69 6.30 -21.30
CA GLN A 127 6.81 4.86 -21.02
C GLN A 127 8.07 4.59 -20.22
N PHE A 128 7.97 3.71 -19.22
CA PHE A 128 9.08 3.32 -18.35
C PHE A 128 9.23 1.80 -18.40
N ARG A 129 10.46 1.32 -18.60
CA ARG A 129 10.78 -0.10 -18.55
C ARG A 129 11.23 -0.46 -17.14
N ILE A 130 10.63 -1.51 -16.60
CA ILE A 130 10.97 -2.07 -15.29
C ILE A 130 11.45 -3.50 -15.51
N THR A 131 12.58 -3.86 -14.91
CA THR A 131 13.10 -5.23 -14.93
C THR A 131 13.21 -5.70 -13.49
N VAL A 132 12.48 -6.77 -13.19
CA VAL A 132 12.45 -7.40 -11.86
C VAL A 132 13.31 -8.65 -11.93
N LYS A 133 14.42 -8.68 -11.17
CA LYS A 133 15.44 -9.74 -11.30
C LYS A 133 15.39 -10.80 -10.21
N GLU A 134 14.97 -10.41 -9.01
CA GLU A 134 15.05 -11.26 -7.82
C GLU A 134 13.64 -11.53 -7.28
N SER A 135 13.40 -12.77 -6.86
CA SER A 135 12.17 -13.14 -6.18
C SER A 135 12.25 -12.73 -4.70
N ASP A 136 11.14 -12.23 -4.15
CA ASP A 136 11.08 -11.85 -2.74
C ASP A 136 10.87 -13.05 -1.80
N LEU A 137 10.35 -14.16 -2.33
CA LEU A 137 10.02 -15.40 -1.61
C LEU A 137 10.45 -16.61 -2.45
N ASP A 138 10.40 -17.82 -1.87
CA ASP A 138 10.71 -19.07 -2.60
C ASP A 138 9.61 -19.50 -3.60
N ASP A 139 8.81 -18.55 -4.10
CA ASP A 139 7.66 -18.80 -4.98
C ASP A 139 7.79 -18.16 -6.37
N ASN A 140 8.98 -17.67 -6.73
CA ASN A 140 9.29 -16.98 -8.00
C ASN A 140 8.44 -15.72 -8.25
N LYS A 141 7.87 -15.10 -7.20
CA LYS A 141 7.17 -13.81 -7.30
C LYS A 141 7.99 -12.67 -6.74
N CYS A 142 7.65 -11.45 -7.16
CA CYS A 142 8.21 -10.23 -6.63
C CYS A 142 7.11 -9.19 -6.43
N PHE A 143 7.26 -8.38 -5.40
CA PHE A 143 6.38 -7.27 -5.07
C PHE A 143 6.89 -5.98 -5.73
N LEU A 144 6.09 -5.44 -6.64
CA LEU A 144 6.32 -4.12 -7.22
C LEU A 144 5.26 -3.14 -6.71
N ILE A 145 5.71 -2.03 -6.13
CA ILE A 145 4.84 -0.90 -5.78
C ILE A 145 5.09 0.20 -6.81
N VAL A 146 4.03 0.64 -7.50
CA VAL A 146 4.08 1.75 -8.45
C VAL A 146 3.22 2.89 -7.92
N GLY A 147 3.85 4.05 -7.71
CA GLY A 147 3.16 5.27 -7.31
C GLY A 147 3.29 6.35 -8.39
N VAL A 148 2.16 6.92 -8.82
CA VAL A 148 2.13 8.08 -9.72
C VAL A 148 1.58 9.28 -8.98
N MET A 149 2.36 10.36 -8.90
CA MET A 149 2.02 11.55 -8.13
C MET A 149 2.03 12.80 -9.02
N GLN A 150 0.97 13.61 -8.92
CA GLN A 150 0.91 14.94 -9.54
C GLN A 150 1.49 16.00 -8.61
N LYS A 151 2.33 16.89 -9.16
CA LYS A 151 2.96 18.00 -8.42
C LYS A 151 2.22 19.30 -8.65
N GLY A 152 2.21 20.18 -7.63
CA GLY A 152 1.73 21.55 -7.74
C GLY A 152 0.20 21.73 -7.59
N SER A 153 -0.58 20.66 -7.47
CA SER A 153 -2.05 20.75 -7.40
C SER A 153 -2.58 21.48 -6.15
N ARG A 154 -1.79 21.58 -5.07
CA ARG A 154 -2.16 22.37 -3.87
C ARG A 154 -1.86 23.88 -3.99
N MET A 155 -1.03 24.30 -4.95
CA MET A 155 -0.73 25.73 -5.18
C MET A 155 -1.81 26.44 -5.99
N MET A 156 -2.70 25.68 -6.62
CA MET A 156 -3.84 26.19 -7.38
C MET A 156 -5.09 26.09 -6.51
N TYR A 157 -5.37 27.13 -5.71
CA TYR A 157 -6.61 27.23 -4.94
C TYR A 157 -7.81 26.96 -5.88
N GLY A 158 -8.54 25.87 -5.63
CA GLY A 158 -9.73 25.48 -6.40
C GLY A 158 -9.49 24.59 -7.63
N SER A 159 -8.26 24.14 -7.92
CA SER A 159 -8.07 23.15 -9.00
C SER A 159 -8.42 21.75 -8.54
N ASN A 160 -9.30 21.07 -9.28
CA ASN A 160 -9.52 19.63 -9.12
C ASN A 160 -8.24 18.86 -9.48
N PHE A 161 -7.90 17.87 -8.66
CA PHE A 161 -6.89 16.87 -9.02
C PHE A 161 -7.27 16.27 -10.38
N ARG A 162 -6.31 16.20 -11.31
CA ARG A 162 -6.55 15.47 -12.56
C ARG A 162 -6.65 13.99 -12.24
N THR A 163 -7.59 13.31 -12.88
CA THR A 163 -7.60 11.84 -12.90
C THR A 163 -6.29 11.37 -13.53
N ILE A 164 -5.51 10.64 -12.76
CA ILE A 164 -4.24 10.05 -13.17
C ILE A 164 -4.32 8.56 -12.92
N GLY A 165 -3.60 7.80 -13.73
CA GLY A 165 -3.48 6.36 -13.62
C GLY A 165 -2.36 5.85 -14.49
N PHE A 166 -2.09 4.56 -14.39
CA PHE A 166 -1.08 3.88 -15.19
C PHE A 166 -1.54 2.48 -15.54
N MET A 167 -0.89 1.92 -16.56
CA MET A 167 -1.05 0.53 -16.97
C MET A 167 0.32 -0.12 -17.06
N ILE A 168 0.39 -1.38 -16.67
CA ILE A 168 1.59 -2.19 -16.77
C ILE A 168 1.37 -3.21 -17.87
N TYR A 169 2.31 -3.29 -18.80
CA TYR A 169 2.28 -4.24 -19.90
C TYR A 169 3.50 -5.14 -19.82
N GLU A 170 3.30 -6.42 -20.09
CA GLU A 170 4.39 -7.34 -20.35
C GLU A 170 4.96 -7.11 -21.76
N ILE A 171 6.29 -7.12 -21.87
CA ILE A 171 7.02 -6.98 -23.14
C ILE A 171 7.97 -8.17 -23.33
N PRO A 172 8.27 -8.57 -24.58
CA PRO A 172 9.30 -9.56 -24.86
C PRO A 172 10.67 -9.15 -24.33
N ASP A 173 11.48 -10.11 -23.89
CA ASP A 173 12.81 -9.87 -23.32
C ASP A 173 13.76 -9.19 -24.31
N ASP A 174 13.64 -9.53 -25.60
CA ASP A 174 14.44 -9.01 -26.71
C ASP A 174 13.97 -7.62 -27.18
N GLN A 175 12.84 -7.12 -26.69
CA GLN A 175 12.35 -5.79 -27.06
C GLN A 175 13.28 -4.72 -26.49
N THR A 176 13.92 -3.93 -27.38
CA THR A 176 14.86 -2.87 -27.00
C THR A 176 14.25 -1.46 -27.10
N THR A 177 13.11 -1.32 -27.78
CA THR A 177 12.41 -0.04 -27.97
C THR A 177 11.17 0.08 -27.07
N LEU A 178 10.66 1.31 -26.94
CA LEU A 178 9.36 1.56 -26.35
C LEU A 178 8.26 0.88 -27.18
N VAL A 179 7.11 0.61 -26.54
CA VAL A 179 5.94 0.02 -27.18
C VAL A 179 5.33 1.07 -28.12
N SER A 180 5.31 0.76 -29.41
CA SER A 180 4.68 1.61 -30.42
C SER A 180 3.15 1.63 -30.30
N GLY A 181 2.51 2.62 -30.93
CA GLY A 181 1.04 2.67 -30.99
C GLY A 181 0.41 1.40 -31.58
N ALA A 182 0.96 0.88 -32.67
CA ALA A 182 0.48 -0.36 -33.29
C ALA A 182 0.62 -1.59 -32.38
N GLN A 183 1.68 -1.65 -31.56
CA GLN A 183 1.86 -2.72 -30.59
C GLN A 183 0.89 -2.60 -29.42
N MET A 184 0.66 -1.37 -28.91
CA MET A 184 -0.29 -1.14 -27.81
C MET A 184 -1.72 -1.57 -28.16
N LEU A 185 -2.17 -1.35 -29.40
CA LEU A 185 -3.52 -1.74 -29.84
C LEU A 185 -3.79 -3.25 -29.70
N ASN A 186 -2.74 -4.07 -29.70
CA ASN A 186 -2.83 -5.53 -29.63
C ASN A 186 -2.39 -6.08 -28.27
N LYS A 187 -2.18 -5.22 -27.26
CA LYS A 187 -1.72 -5.61 -25.93
C LYS A 187 -2.78 -5.37 -24.87
N THR A 188 -2.91 -6.32 -23.97
CA THR A 188 -3.71 -6.20 -22.75
C THR A 188 -2.78 -5.89 -21.58
N PRO A 189 -3.12 -4.92 -20.71
CA PRO A 189 -2.32 -4.66 -19.52
C PRO A 189 -2.41 -5.84 -18.54
N ILE A 190 -1.29 -6.14 -17.87
CA ILE A 190 -1.23 -7.11 -16.78
C ILE A 190 -1.69 -6.51 -15.43
N ALA A 191 -1.67 -5.17 -15.33
CA ALA A 191 -2.19 -4.44 -14.18
C ALA A 191 -2.60 -3.02 -14.58
N THR A 192 -3.60 -2.47 -13.90
CA THR A 192 -4.11 -1.11 -14.06
C THR A 192 -4.32 -0.49 -12.68
N SER A 193 -4.03 0.80 -12.54
CA SER A 193 -4.27 1.57 -11.30
C SER A 193 -5.73 1.93 -11.10
#